data_AF-A0A946CC52-F1
#
_entry.id   AF-A0A946CC52-F1
#
_cell.length_a   1.000
_cell.length_b   1.000
_cell.length_c   1.000
_cell.angle_alpha   90.00
_cell.angle_beta   90.00
_cell.angle_gamma   90.00
#
_symmetry.space_group_name_H-M   'P 1'
#
loop_
_entity.id
_entity.type
_entity.pdbx_description
1 polymer ?
#
loop_
_entity_poly.entity_id
_entity_poly.type
_entity_poly.pdbx_seq_one_letter_code
_entity_poly.pdbx_strand_id
1 'polypeptide(L)'
;MANTKTLVDSSARREIVNRLLSGESVVWVLIESGNKEKDDRAAREIEKAFAKAEAELKIPDGVLTVAEARKVSAGNERDPDATLRSSIPLKIKFSLMRIARANSEESIFREMLLHMEADLGEFRNDPMVFPVFGRGRALEPLIARGINLTNVFEHSAYFCGACSCEIKNQNPGVDLLISANWEDAIAGNEVVVEKSLPPLLGIGILSDKSIDGEKIKKPLGSESTDLISRPWVMVVGVILLMLAFGSVLILRNKR
;
A
#
# COMPACT_ATOMS: atom_id res chain seq x y z
N MET A 1 -9.89 -13.74 -32.93
CA MET A 1 -10.25 -12.91 -31.75
C MET A 1 -9.35 -11.66 -31.68
N ALA A 2 -9.41 -10.77 -32.69
CA ALA A 2 -8.55 -9.57 -32.71
C ALA A 2 -8.99 -8.54 -31.65
N ASN A 3 -10.30 -8.33 -31.49
CA ASN A 3 -10.88 -7.34 -30.58
C ASN A 3 -10.61 -7.64 -29.10
N THR A 4 -10.56 -8.92 -28.71
CA THR A 4 -10.23 -9.32 -27.34
C THR A 4 -8.77 -9.03 -27.01
N LYS A 5 -7.87 -9.20 -27.98
CA LYS A 5 -6.44 -8.89 -27.80
C LYS A 5 -6.21 -7.41 -27.54
N THR A 6 -6.87 -6.53 -28.29
CA THR A 6 -6.75 -5.07 -28.10
C THR A 6 -7.25 -4.58 -26.74
N LEU A 7 -8.17 -5.31 -26.09
CA LEU A 7 -8.66 -4.96 -24.76
C LEU A 7 -7.57 -5.05 -23.68
N VAL A 8 -6.71 -6.08 -23.77
CA VAL A 8 -5.76 -6.45 -22.71
C VAL A 8 -4.29 -6.20 -23.08
N ASP A 9 -3.98 -5.95 -24.35
CA ASP A 9 -2.61 -5.86 -24.86
C ASP A 9 -2.41 -4.59 -25.69
N SER A 10 -1.30 -3.89 -25.47
CA SER A 10 -0.88 -2.71 -26.23
C SER A 10 0.61 -2.46 -26.04
N SER A 11 1.19 -1.55 -26.82
CA SER A 11 2.63 -1.27 -26.73
C SER A 11 3.00 -0.71 -25.35
N ALA A 12 2.17 0.19 -24.81
CA ALA A 12 2.39 0.77 -23.49
C ALA A 12 2.27 -0.28 -22.38
N ARG A 13 1.26 -1.16 -22.44
CA ARG A 13 1.07 -2.21 -21.42
C ARG A 13 2.21 -3.22 -21.40
N ARG A 14 2.73 -3.62 -22.58
CA ARG A 14 3.90 -4.49 -22.65
C ARG A 14 5.14 -3.84 -22.06
N GLU A 15 5.34 -2.55 -22.32
CA GLU A 15 6.45 -1.80 -21.75
C GLU A 15 6.33 -1.65 -20.23
N ILE A 16 5.13 -1.39 -19.70
CA ILE A 16 4.86 -1.40 -18.25
C ILE A 16 5.26 -2.75 -17.64
N VAL A 17 4.82 -3.85 -18.22
CA VAL A 17 5.17 -5.21 -17.76
C VAL A 17 6.69 -5.41 -17.78
N ASN A 18 7.36 -5.06 -18.88
CA ASN A 18 8.81 -5.21 -18.99
C ASN A 18 9.54 -4.46 -17.87
N ARG A 19 9.15 -3.23 -17.59
CA ARG A 19 9.76 -2.40 -16.54
C ARG A 19 9.51 -2.95 -15.14
N LEU A 20 8.28 -3.36 -14.84
CA LEU A 20 7.93 -4.01 -13.56
C LEU A 20 8.71 -5.31 -13.35
N LEU A 21 8.80 -6.17 -14.37
CA LEU A 21 9.58 -7.41 -14.32
C LEU A 21 11.09 -7.17 -14.24
N SER A 22 11.57 -6.00 -14.68
CA SER A 22 12.98 -5.59 -14.50
C SER A 22 13.30 -5.12 -13.08
N GLY A 23 12.27 -4.99 -12.22
CA GLY A 23 12.40 -4.65 -10.82
C GLY A 23 12.15 -3.18 -10.48
N GLU A 24 11.61 -2.38 -11.41
CA GLU A 24 11.18 -1.02 -11.09
C GLU A 24 10.02 -1.03 -10.10
N SER A 25 10.09 -0.16 -9.08
CA SER A 25 9.07 -0.08 -8.04
C SER A 25 7.73 0.40 -8.60
N VAL A 26 7.77 1.40 -9.49
CA VAL A 26 6.58 2.01 -10.08
C VAL A 26 6.87 2.53 -11.48
N VAL A 27 5.97 2.23 -12.41
CA VAL A 27 5.91 2.84 -13.74
C VAL A 27 4.82 3.92 -13.72
N TRP A 28 5.21 5.17 -13.85
CA TRP A 28 4.31 6.31 -13.84
C TRP A 28 3.84 6.62 -15.26
N VAL A 29 2.55 6.53 -15.49
CA VAL A 29 1.92 6.77 -16.80
C VAL A 29 1.31 8.17 -16.83
N LEU A 30 1.96 9.09 -17.53
CA LEU A 30 1.47 10.44 -17.78
C LEU A 30 0.55 10.44 -19.01
N ILE A 31 -0.74 10.65 -18.81
CA ILE A 31 -1.69 11.01 -19.85
C ILE A 31 -1.58 12.51 -20.11
N GLU A 32 -1.13 12.85 -21.32
CA GLU A 32 -0.88 14.23 -21.73
C GLU A 32 -2.18 15.03 -21.87
N SER A 33 -2.15 16.32 -21.56
CA SER A 33 -3.28 17.23 -21.72
C SER A 33 -3.55 17.65 -23.17
N GLY A 34 -2.55 17.49 -24.05
CA GLY A 34 -2.53 18.10 -25.38
C GLY A 34 -1.96 19.52 -25.39
N ASN A 35 -1.60 20.06 -24.22
CA ASN A 35 -0.81 21.28 -24.08
C ASN A 35 0.64 20.91 -23.72
N LYS A 36 1.52 21.04 -24.70
CA LYS A 36 2.94 20.64 -24.57
C LYS A 36 3.64 21.32 -23.39
N GLU A 37 3.38 22.60 -23.14
CA GLU A 37 4.01 23.35 -22.06
C GLU A 37 3.60 22.84 -20.67
N LYS A 38 2.33 22.46 -20.50
CA LYS A 38 1.83 21.83 -19.27
C LYS A 38 2.43 20.42 -19.10
N ASP A 39 2.41 19.62 -20.16
CA ASP A 39 2.85 18.23 -20.13
C ASP A 39 4.35 18.12 -19.86
N ASP A 40 5.16 18.95 -20.51
CA ASP A 40 6.60 18.99 -20.29
C ASP A 40 6.97 19.53 -18.90
N ARG A 41 6.14 20.42 -18.33
CA ARG A 41 6.32 20.87 -16.95
C ARG A 41 6.04 19.76 -15.96
N ALA A 42 4.94 19.03 -16.14
CA ALA A 42 4.59 17.88 -15.32
C ALA A 42 5.71 16.82 -15.36
N ALA A 43 6.18 16.45 -16.55
CA ALA A 43 7.27 15.50 -16.72
C ALA A 43 8.55 15.92 -15.97
N ARG A 44 8.96 17.20 -16.08
CA ARG A 44 10.14 17.71 -15.35
C ARG A 44 9.99 17.63 -13.84
N GLU A 45 8.82 17.95 -13.29
CA GLU A 45 8.59 17.86 -11.84
C GLU A 45 8.62 16.40 -11.35
N ILE A 46 8.05 15.49 -12.14
CA ILE A 46 8.09 14.05 -11.88
C ILE A 46 9.54 13.54 -11.88
N GLU A 47 10.32 13.86 -12.91
CA GLU A 47 11.71 13.40 -13.02
C GLU A 47 12.61 13.94 -11.89
N LYS A 48 12.40 15.19 -11.46
CA LYS A 48 13.07 15.74 -10.27
C LYS A 48 12.71 14.96 -9.01
N ALA A 49 11.43 14.61 -8.85
CA ALA A 49 10.97 13.82 -7.71
C ALA A 49 11.56 12.42 -7.72
N PHE A 50 11.66 11.78 -8.89
CA PHE A 50 12.32 10.48 -9.02
C PHE A 50 13.78 10.55 -8.61
N ALA A 51 14.53 11.54 -9.10
CA ALA A 51 15.93 11.71 -8.73
C ALA A 51 16.10 11.88 -7.21
N LYS A 52 15.21 12.64 -6.57
CA LYS A 52 15.18 12.80 -5.11
C LYS A 52 14.83 11.49 -4.40
N ALA A 53 13.77 10.82 -4.85
CA ALA A 53 13.26 9.58 -4.25
C ALA A 53 14.27 8.44 -4.34
N GLU A 54 14.89 8.23 -5.50
CA GLU A 54 15.92 7.20 -5.70
C GLU A 54 17.20 7.46 -4.89
N ALA A 55 17.50 8.72 -4.56
CA ALA A 55 18.65 9.09 -3.74
C ALA A 55 18.38 8.98 -2.23
N GLU A 56 17.14 9.28 -1.79
CA GLU A 56 16.81 9.43 -0.36
C GLU A 56 16.08 8.22 0.23
N LEU A 57 15.24 7.54 -0.55
CA LEU A 57 14.46 6.42 -0.05
C LEU A 57 15.31 5.17 0.12
N LYS A 58 14.95 4.37 1.11
CA LYS A 58 15.60 3.10 1.42
C LYS A 58 14.53 2.04 1.64
N ILE A 59 14.86 0.82 1.25
CA ILE A 59 14.03 -0.34 1.56
C ILE A 59 14.06 -0.50 3.08
N PRO A 60 12.90 -0.68 3.75
CA PRO A 60 12.83 -0.83 5.19
C PRO A 60 13.71 -1.96 5.71
N ASP A 61 14.28 -1.76 6.89
CA ASP A 61 15.06 -2.79 7.57
C ASP A 61 14.19 -4.03 7.83
N GLY A 62 14.76 -5.22 7.63
CA GLY A 62 14.07 -6.50 7.83
C GLY A 62 13.41 -7.09 6.58
N VAL A 63 13.31 -6.34 5.47
CA VAL A 63 12.91 -6.93 4.19
C VAL A 63 14.05 -7.80 3.66
N LEU A 64 13.79 -9.10 3.51
CA LEU A 64 14.77 -10.08 3.03
C LEU A 64 14.49 -10.47 1.59
N THR A 65 15.50 -10.43 0.73
CA THR A 65 15.43 -11.04 -0.61
C THR A 65 15.33 -12.57 -0.51
N VAL A 66 14.88 -13.23 -1.58
CA VAL A 66 14.85 -14.71 -1.66
C VAL A 66 16.23 -15.31 -1.36
N ALA A 67 17.30 -14.69 -1.85
CA ALA A 67 18.67 -15.17 -1.64
C ALA A 67 19.13 -15.02 -0.18
N GLU A 68 18.76 -13.92 0.49
CA GLU A 68 19.07 -13.69 1.91
C GLU A 68 18.23 -14.60 2.81
N ALA A 69 16.93 -14.73 2.52
CA ALA A 69 16.03 -15.59 3.27
C ALA A 69 16.45 -17.07 3.25
N ARG A 70 17.06 -17.55 2.15
CA ARG A 70 17.63 -18.91 2.05
C ARG A 70 18.91 -19.11 2.89
N LYS A 71 19.65 -18.04 3.21
CA LYS A 71 20.87 -18.09 4.03
C LYS A 71 20.58 -18.00 5.53
N VAL A 72 19.44 -17.44 5.91
CA VAL A 72 18.99 -17.37 7.30
C VAL A 72 18.38 -18.73 7.69
N SER A 73 18.98 -19.39 8.69
CA SER A 73 18.51 -20.67 9.22
C SER A 73 17.03 -20.61 9.60
N ALA A 74 16.32 -21.73 9.45
CA ALA A 74 14.93 -21.89 9.89
C ALA A 74 14.81 -21.90 11.42
N GLY A 75 15.08 -20.77 12.05
CA GLY A 75 14.67 -20.47 13.42
C GLY A 75 13.26 -19.88 13.43
N ASN A 76 12.59 -19.99 14.58
CA ASN A 76 11.20 -19.60 14.83
C ASN A 76 10.90 -18.08 14.72
N GLU A 77 11.81 -17.27 14.17
CA GLU A 77 11.76 -15.79 14.17
C GLU A 77 11.69 -15.17 12.76
N ARG A 78 11.32 -15.93 11.72
CA ARG A 78 11.08 -15.32 10.40
C ARG A 78 9.65 -14.84 10.30
N ASP A 79 9.47 -13.53 10.14
CA ASP A 79 8.21 -12.97 9.67
C ASP A 79 8.04 -13.32 8.17
N PRO A 80 7.10 -14.21 7.80
CA PRO A 80 6.87 -14.58 6.42
C PRO A 80 6.36 -13.42 5.55
N ASP A 81 5.93 -12.32 6.16
CA ASP A 81 5.51 -11.09 5.47
C ASP A 81 6.69 -10.16 5.16
N ALA A 82 7.82 -10.32 5.85
CA ALA A 82 9.05 -9.56 5.60
C ALA A 82 9.96 -10.22 4.56
N THR A 83 9.65 -11.45 4.12
CA THR A 83 10.44 -12.17 3.11
C THR A 83 9.83 -12.01 1.71
N LEU A 84 10.63 -11.53 0.76
CA LEU A 84 10.23 -11.46 -0.64
C LEU A 84 10.03 -12.86 -1.22
N ARG A 85 8.91 -13.05 -1.93
CA ARG A 85 8.53 -14.31 -2.61
C ARG A 85 8.71 -14.25 -4.12
N SER A 86 9.50 -13.29 -4.60
CA SER A 86 9.79 -13.05 -6.01
C SER A 86 11.30 -12.88 -6.20
N SER A 87 11.86 -13.40 -7.30
CA SER A 87 13.25 -13.14 -7.70
C SER A 87 13.38 -11.94 -8.61
N ILE A 88 12.25 -11.33 -8.99
CA ILE A 88 12.23 -10.00 -9.60
C ILE A 88 13.03 -9.08 -8.67
N PRO A 89 14.08 -8.41 -9.16
CA PRO A 89 14.91 -7.56 -8.33
C PRO A 89 14.08 -6.46 -7.67
N LEU A 90 14.20 -6.27 -6.36
CA LEU A 90 13.57 -5.13 -5.71
C LEU A 90 14.48 -3.91 -5.84
N LYS A 91 14.12 -2.95 -6.72
CA LYS A 91 14.86 -1.70 -6.91
C LYS A 91 13.99 -0.51 -6.55
N ILE A 92 14.51 0.43 -5.78
CA ILE A 92 13.96 1.79 -5.68
C ILE A 92 14.30 2.50 -6.99
N LYS A 93 13.42 2.30 -7.98
CA LYS A 93 13.56 2.84 -9.33
C LYS A 93 12.17 3.18 -9.84
N PHE A 94 12.06 4.36 -10.44
CA PHE A 94 10.83 4.86 -11.01
C PHE A 94 11.07 5.23 -12.47
N SER A 95 10.04 5.06 -13.30
CA SER A 95 10.11 5.50 -14.68
C SER A 95 8.85 6.23 -15.12
N LEU A 96 9.01 7.10 -16.10
CA LEU A 96 7.92 7.85 -16.71
C LEU A 96 7.61 7.27 -18.09
N MET A 97 6.34 7.11 -18.38
CA MET A 97 5.81 6.82 -19.71
C MET A 97 4.78 7.89 -20.07
N ARG A 98 4.90 8.45 -21.27
CA ARG A 98 3.98 9.49 -21.76
C ARG A 98 3.04 8.89 -22.79
N ILE A 99 1.74 9.12 -22.62
CA ILE A 99 0.71 8.71 -23.58
C ILE A 99 -0.05 9.94 -24.03
N ALA A 100 0.10 10.27 -25.31
CA ALA A 100 -0.66 11.33 -25.94
C ALA A 100 -2.15 10.96 -26.00
N ARG A 101 -3.05 11.92 -25.71
CA ARG A 101 -4.50 11.72 -25.88
C ARG A 101 -4.90 11.40 -27.32
N ALA A 102 -4.12 11.87 -28.29
CA ALA A 102 -4.34 11.58 -29.71
C ALA A 102 -3.85 10.18 -30.14
N ASN A 103 -3.14 9.43 -29.28
CA ASN A 103 -2.67 8.09 -29.62
C ASN A 103 -3.85 7.12 -29.67
N SER A 104 -4.22 6.68 -30.87
CA SER A 104 -5.32 5.74 -31.10
C SER A 104 -4.98 4.30 -30.71
N GLU A 105 -3.69 3.91 -30.79
CA GLU A 105 -3.22 2.56 -30.46
C GLU A 105 -3.36 2.25 -28.96
N GLU A 106 -3.30 3.30 -28.13
CA GLU A 106 -3.41 3.21 -26.67
C GLU A 106 -4.78 3.68 -26.16
N SER A 107 -5.77 3.81 -27.04
CA SER A 107 -7.09 4.36 -26.70
C SER A 107 -7.77 3.61 -25.57
N ILE A 108 -7.90 2.29 -25.66
CA ILE A 108 -8.53 1.47 -24.61
C ILE A 108 -7.79 1.61 -23.28
N PHE A 109 -6.46 1.49 -23.30
CA PHE A 109 -5.66 1.60 -22.08
C PHE A 109 -5.77 2.98 -21.43
N ARG A 110 -5.75 4.05 -22.24
CA ARG A 110 -5.99 5.41 -21.78
C ARG A 110 -7.37 5.56 -21.16
N GLU A 111 -8.43 5.07 -21.82
CA GLU A 111 -9.79 5.19 -21.29
C GLU A 111 -9.96 4.43 -19.97
N MET A 112 -9.29 3.29 -19.79
CA MET A 112 -9.26 2.59 -18.50
C MET A 112 -8.71 3.46 -17.37
N LEU A 113 -7.63 4.19 -17.61
CA LEU A 113 -7.04 5.10 -16.62
C LEU A 113 -7.92 6.32 -16.38
N LEU A 114 -8.46 6.93 -17.44
CA LEU A 114 -9.30 8.12 -17.37
C LEU A 114 -10.68 7.88 -16.74
N HIS A 115 -11.10 6.63 -16.58
CA HIS A 115 -12.36 6.24 -15.93
C HIS A 115 -12.11 5.40 -14.66
N MET A 116 -10.91 5.46 -14.10
CA MET A 116 -10.60 4.83 -12.81
C MET A 116 -11.46 5.41 -11.69
N GLU A 117 -11.65 6.73 -11.68
CA GLU A 117 -12.53 7.46 -10.77
C GLU A 117 -13.60 8.21 -11.57
N ALA A 118 -14.77 8.43 -10.95
CA ALA A 118 -15.95 8.97 -11.63
C ALA A 118 -15.80 10.42 -12.10
N ASP A 119 -14.95 11.20 -11.44
CA ASP A 119 -14.77 12.65 -11.63
C ASP A 119 -13.59 13.03 -12.53
N LEU A 120 -12.75 12.07 -12.96
CA LEU A 120 -11.56 12.36 -13.78
C LEU A 120 -11.88 13.04 -15.12
N GLY A 121 -13.10 12.85 -15.64
CA GLY A 121 -13.58 13.51 -16.87
C GLY A 121 -13.60 15.04 -16.77
N GLU A 122 -13.72 15.59 -15.56
CA GLU A 122 -13.68 17.04 -15.31
C GLU A 122 -12.31 17.65 -15.64
N PHE A 123 -11.24 16.84 -15.53
CA PHE A 123 -9.86 17.27 -15.71
C PHE A 123 -9.26 16.87 -17.06
N ARG A 124 -10.10 16.55 -18.06
CA ARG A 124 -9.66 16.05 -19.38
C ARG A 124 -8.65 16.94 -20.13
N ASN A 125 -8.53 18.21 -19.77
CA ASN A 125 -7.62 19.19 -20.39
C ASN A 125 -6.35 19.43 -19.56
N ASP A 126 -6.10 18.60 -18.56
CA ASP A 126 -4.94 18.67 -17.69
C ASP A 126 -4.12 17.38 -17.74
N PRO A 127 -2.80 17.48 -17.48
CA PRO A 127 -1.95 16.30 -17.37
C PRO A 127 -2.36 15.50 -16.14
N MET A 128 -2.38 14.18 -16.29
CA MET A 128 -2.68 13.22 -15.22
C MET A 128 -1.61 12.15 -15.20
N VAL A 129 -1.00 11.89 -14.06
CA VAL A 129 0.01 10.84 -13.92
C VAL A 129 -0.47 9.76 -12.96
N PHE A 130 -0.53 8.53 -13.45
CA PHE A 130 -1.01 7.35 -12.73
C PHE A 130 0.18 6.46 -12.37
N PRO A 131 0.43 6.16 -11.10
CA PRO A 131 1.44 5.18 -10.72
C PRO A 131 0.91 3.76 -10.96
N VAL A 132 1.67 2.94 -11.70
CA VAL A 132 1.37 1.53 -11.96
C VAL A 132 2.44 0.66 -11.31
N PHE A 133 2.04 -0.34 -10.52
CA PHE A 133 2.91 -1.13 -9.66
C PHE A 133 2.43 -2.58 -9.53
N GLY A 134 3.27 -3.44 -8.94
CA GLY A 134 2.94 -4.84 -8.69
C GLY A 134 2.63 -5.62 -9.97
N ARG A 135 1.48 -6.29 -10.01
CA ARG A 135 1.00 -7.07 -11.18
C ARG A 135 0.08 -6.26 -12.09
N GLY A 136 0.40 -4.97 -12.28
CA GLY A 136 -0.42 -4.07 -13.10
C GLY A 136 -1.55 -3.39 -12.33
N ARG A 137 -1.35 -3.09 -11.04
CA ARG A 137 -2.30 -2.30 -10.25
C ARG A 137 -1.97 -0.81 -10.40
N ALA A 138 -2.97 0.05 -10.44
CA ALA A 138 -2.79 1.49 -10.56
C ALA A 138 -3.51 2.25 -9.44
N LEU A 139 -2.86 3.28 -8.88
CA LEU A 139 -3.52 4.21 -7.96
C LEU A 139 -4.09 5.40 -8.71
N GLU A 140 -4.92 6.16 -8.00
CA GLU A 140 -5.48 7.43 -8.43
C GLU A 140 -4.39 8.41 -8.91
N PRO A 141 -4.70 9.28 -9.89
CA PRO A 141 -3.69 10.12 -10.50
C PRO A 141 -3.37 11.36 -9.66
N LEU A 142 -2.14 11.85 -9.81
CA LEU A 142 -1.85 13.26 -9.56
C LEU A 142 -2.24 14.07 -10.81
N ILE A 143 -2.95 15.19 -10.60
CA ILE A 143 -3.55 15.99 -11.69
C ILE A 143 -3.06 17.43 -11.65
N ALA A 144 -2.70 17.99 -12.82
CA ALA A 144 -2.35 19.40 -12.99
C ALA A 144 -1.32 19.90 -11.95
N ARG A 145 -1.70 20.85 -11.09
CA ARG A 145 -0.83 21.42 -10.03
C ARG A 145 -0.50 20.42 -8.91
N GLY A 146 -1.28 19.33 -8.80
CA GLY A 146 -0.96 18.20 -7.94
C GLY A 146 0.27 17.42 -8.42
N ILE A 147 0.68 17.58 -9.69
CA ILE A 147 1.94 17.04 -10.21
C ILE A 147 3.06 18.02 -9.87
N ASN A 148 3.65 17.82 -8.69
CA ASN A 148 4.77 18.62 -8.19
C ASN A 148 5.76 17.72 -7.43
N LEU A 149 6.95 18.26 -7.17
CA LEU A 149 8.03 17.55 -6.48
C LEU A 149 7.59 16.84 -5.20
N THR A 150 6.86 17.53 -4.33
CA THR A 150 6.45 17.02 -3.01
C THR A 150 5.50 15.84 -3.15
N ASN A 151 4.42 16.00 -3.91
CA ASN A 151 3.39 14.97 -4.03
C ASN A 151 3.94 13.71 -4.72
N VAL A 152 4.74 13.86 -5.77
CA VAL A 152 5.35 12.71 -6.46
C VAL A 152 6.35 11.99 -5.55
N PHE A 153 7.12 12.73 -4.75
CA PHE A 153 8.03 12.14 -3.76
C PHE A 153 7.26 11.38 -2.68
N GLU A 154 6.19 11.95 -2.12
CA GLU A 154 5.36 11.31 -1.10
C GLU A 154 4.72 10.02 -1.60
N HIS A 155 4.17 10.02 -2.82
CA HIS A 155 3.67 8.80 -3.46
C HIS A 155 4.79 7.79 -3.71
N SER A 156 5.97 8.23 -4.15
CA SER A 156 7.13 7.34 -4.33
C SER A 156 7.56 6.70 -3.00
N ALA A 157 7.54 7.47 -1.92
CA ALA A 157 7.81 7.01 -0.56
C ALA A 157 6.76 6.01 -0.08
N TYR A 158 5.49 6.23 -0.40
CA TYR A 158 4.40 5.31 -0.09
C TYR A 158 4.68 3.90 -0.66
N PHE A 159 5.14 3.80 -1.92
CA PHE A 159 5.45 2.50 -2.54
C PHE A 159 6.71 1.83 -1.97
N CYS A 160 7.65 2.59 -1.43
CA CYS A 160 8.90 2.07 -0.86
C CYS A 160 8.84 1.87 0.67
N GLY A 161 7.77 2.33 1.32
CA GLY A 161 7.63 2.29 2.77
C GLY A 161 7.33 0.89 3.30
N ALA A 162 7.43 0.73 4.63
CA ALA A 162 7.01 -0.51 5.28
C ALA A 162 5.50 -0.70 5.13
N CYS A 163 5.07 -1.84 4.59
CA CYS A 163 3.65 -2.14 4.45
C CYS A 163 3.01 -2.37 5.82
N SER A 164 2.08 -1.50 6.23
CA SER A 164 1.25 -1.75 7.42
C SER A 164 0.14 -2.76 7.11
N CYS A 165 -0.33 -3.48 8.13
CA CYS A 165 -1.43 -4.44 7.98
C CYS A 165 -2.75 -3.75 7.58
N GLU A 166 -2.97 -2.50 8.01
CA GLU A 166 -4.12 -1.70 7.63
C GLU A 166 -4.12 -1.37 6.13
N ILE A 167 -2.95 -1.04 5.57
CA ILE A 167 -2.79 -0.76 4.14
C ILE A 167 -3.05 -2.01 3.30
N LYS A 168 -2.58 -3.19 3.75
CA LYS A 168 -2.86 -4.48 3.08
C LYS A 168 -4.37 -4.74 2.96
N ASN A 169 -5.15 -4.39 3.99
CA ASN A 169 -6.60 -4.55 3.97
C ASN A 169 -7.31 -3.56 3.04
N GLN A 170 -6.75 -2.35 2.85
CA GLN A 170 -7.32 -1.36 1.94
C GLN A 170 -7.10 -1.74 0.48
N ASN A 171 -5.98 -2.42 0.16
CA ASN A 171 -5.59 -2.79 -1.20
C ASN A 171 -5.89 -1.66 -2.21
N PRO A 172 -5.29 -0.47 -2.06
CA PRO A 172 -5.74 0.72 -2.77
C PRO A 172 -5.50 0.63 -4.27
N GLY A 173 -6.26 1.40 -5.04
CA GLY A 173 -6.21 1.42 -6.49
C GLY A 173 -7.07 0.35 -7.17
N VAL A 174 -6.81 0.13 -8.46
CA VAL A 174 -7.55 -0.82 -9.31
C VAL A 174 -6.60 -1.68 -10.14
N ASP A 175 -7.05 -2.89 -10.49
CA ASP A 175 -6.29 -3.77 -11.37
C ASP A 175 -6.51 -3.38 -12.85
N LEU A 176 -5.41 -3.20 -13.58
CA LEU A 176 -5.46 -2.93 -15.00
C LEU A 176 -5.57 -4.25 -15.79
N LEU A 177 -6.30 -4.20 -16.89
CA LEU A 177 -6.37 -5.30 -17.85
C LEU A 177 -5.08 -5.32 -18.68
N ILE A 178 -4.17 -6.20 -18.26
CA ILE A 178 -2.85 -6.38 -18.86
C ILE A 178 -2.62 -7.86 -19.17
N SER A 179 -2.33 -8.16 -20.43
CA SER A 179 -1.92 -9.49 -20.87
C SER A 179 -0.47 -9.75 -20.50
N ALA A 180 -0.25 -10.35 -19.33
CA ALA A 180 1.06 -10.84 -18.89
C ALA A 180 0.91 -12.20 -18.20
N ASN A 181 1.90 -13.06 -18.39
CA ASN A 181 1.97 -14.35 -17.70
C ASN A 181 2.70 -14.13 -16.37
N TRP A 182 1.96 -13.64 -15.39
CA TRP A 182 2.49 -13.30 -14.07
C TRP A 182 2.92 -14.54 -13.30
N GLU A 183 2.23 -15.65 -13.51
CA GLU A 183 2.55 -16.94 -12.93
C GLU A 183 3.95 -17.38 -13.34
N ASP A 184 4.25 -17.43 -14.63
CA ASP A 184 5.60 -17.80 -15.09
C ASP A 184 6.67 -16.78 -14.67
N ALA A 185 6.32 -15.48 -14.66
CA ALA A 185 7.24 -14.44 -14.26
C ALA A 185 7.61 -14.48 -12.76
N ILE A 186 6.72 -15.04 -11.93
CA ILE A 186 6.90 -15.16 -10.48
C ILE A 186 7.26 -16.61 -10.08
N ALA A 187 7.03 -17.60 -10.95
CA ALA A 187 7.28 -19.02 -10.71
C ALA A 187 8.75 -19.30 -10.34
N GLY A 188 8.96 -20.26 -9.44
CA GLY A 188 10.29 -20.63 -8.92
C GLY A 188 10.84 -19.68 -7.85
N ASN A 189 10.11 -18.61 -7.53
CA ASN A 189 10.52 -17.61 -6.56
C ASN A 189 9.78 -17.68 -5.22
N GLU A 190 8.77 -18.54 -5.14
CA GLU A 190 8.04 -18.80 -3.92
C GLU A 190 8.99 -19.41 -2.89
N VAL A 191 9.26 -18.66 -1.82
CA VAL A 191 9.87 -19.24 -0.63
C VAL A 191 8.78 -20.08 0.03
N VAL A 192 8.76 -21.37 -0.27
CA VAL A 192 8.04 -22.35 0.55
C VAL A 192 8.76 -22.41 1.89
N VAL A 193 8.33 -21.55 2.82
CA VAL A 193 8.81 -21.63 4.20
C VAL A 193 8.19 -22.89 4.78
N GLU A 194 9.00 -23.94 4.88
CA GLU A 194 8.63 -25.18 5.54
C GLU A 194 8.37 -24.89 7.02
N LYS A 195 7.11 -24.58 7.34
CA LYS A 195 6.69 -24.37 8.72
C LYS A 195 6.66 -25.74 9.37
N SER A 196 7.48 -25.95 10.41
CA SER A 196 7.28 -27.08 11.30
C SER A 196 5.88 -26.93 11.89
N LEU A 197 4.94 -27.72 11.38
CA LEU A 197 3.61 -27.77 11.97
C LEU A 197 3.77 -28.21 13.42
N PRO A 198 3.04 -27.59 14.37
CA PRO A 198 2.98 -28.16 15.70
C PRO A 198 2.60 -29.64 15.58
N PRO A 199 3.13 -30.51 16.45
CA PRO A 199 2.82 -31.93 16.41
C PRO A 199 1.31 -32.10 16.33
N LEU A 200 0.84 -33.02 15.48
CA LEU A 200 -0.59 -33.32 15.34
C LEU A 200 -1.10 -33.89 16.66
N LEU A 201 -1.52 -33.00 17.55
CA LEU A 201 -2.22 -33.31 18.77
C LEU A 201 -3.61 -33.77 18.34
N GLY A 202 -3.80 -35.08 18.24
CA GLY A 202 -5.07 -35.68 17.86
C GLY A 202 -6.21 -35.24 18.78
N ILE A 203 -7.44 -35.29 18.26
CA ILE A 203 -8.68 -34.97 19.00
C ILE A 203 -8.80 -35.75 20.32
N GLY A 204 -8.12 -36.88 20.48
CA GLY A 204 -8.08 -37.66 21.73
C GLY A 204 -7.61 -36.89 22.97
N ILE A 205 -6.82 -35.82 22.80
CA ILE A 205 -6.35 -34.99 23.93
C ILE A 205 -7.48 -34.08 24.47
N LEU A 206 -8.53 -33.85 23.69
CA LEU A 206 -9.74 -33.15 24.15
C LEU A 206 -10.64 -34.06 25.00
N SER A 207 -10.51 -35.38 24.87
CA SER A 207 -11.30 -36.35 25.64
C SER A 207 -10.66 -36.78 26.95
N ASP A 208 -9.32 -36.68 27.09
CA ASP A 208 -8.60 -37.21 28.25
C ASP A 208 -8.29 -36.19 29.35
N LYS A 209 -8.84 -34.97 29.28
CA LYS A 209 -8.65 -33.96 30.33
C LYS A 209 -9.66 -34.14 31.47
N SER A 210 -9.68 -35.32 32.08
CA SER A 210 -10.08 -35.48 33.48
C SER A 210 -8.86 -35.22 34.37
N ILE A 211 -8.84 -34.02 34.96
CA ILE A 211 -8.21 -33.59 36.22
C ILE A 211 -6.86 -34.27 36.54
N ASP A 212 -5.76 -33.56 36.29
CA ASP A 212 -4.69 -33.43 37.29
C ASP A 212 -3.99 -32.07 37.13
N GLY A 213 -3.81 -31.42 38.29
CA GLY A 213 -3.58 -29.98 38.40
C GLY A 213 -2.20 -29.51 37.92
N GLU A 214 -2.19 -28.78 36.82
CA GLU A 214 -1.13 -27.82 36.52
C GLU A 214 -1.43 -26.52 37.26
N LYS A 215 -0.49 -26.05 38.08
CA LYS A 215 -0.61 -24.79 38.82
C LYS A 215 -0.87 -23.64 37.84
N ILE A 216 -2.13 -23.22 37.77
CA ILE A 216 -2.55 -21.97 37.18
C ILE A 216 -1.84 -20.85 37.97
N LYS A 217 -0.84 -20.21 37.35
CA LYS A 217 -0.50 -18.83 37.73
C LYS A 217 -1.80 -18.03 37.58
N LYS A 218 -2.29 -17.50 38.70
CA LYS A 218 -3.49 -16.66 38.77
C LYS A 218 -3.56 -15.74 37.54
N PRO A 219 -4.67 -15.71 36.80
CA PRO A 219 -4.93 -14.57 35.94
C PRO A 219 -5.00 -13.35 36.86
N LEU A 220 -4.26 -12.31 36.47
CA LEU A 220 -4.38 -10.97 37.03
C LEU A 220 -5.88 -10.63 36.97
N GLY A 221 -6.47 -10.43 38.15
CA GLY A 221 -7.89 -10.17 38.29
C GLY A 221 -8.30 -8.96 37.45
N SER A 222 -9.49 -9.07 36.89
CA SER A 222 -10.29 -7.94 36.47
C SER A 222 -10.44 -6.96 37.64
N GLU A 223 -9.60 -5.93 37.70
CA GLU A 223 -9.87 -4.73 38.53
C GLU A 223 -10.88 -3.85 37.80
N SER A 224 -12.14 -4.30 37.80
CA SER A 224 -13.28 -3.50 37.38
C SER A 224 -14.23 -3.29 38.55
N THR A 225 -13.72 -2.87 39.71
CA THR A 225 -14.50 -2.28 40.81
C THR A 225 -13.56 -1.65 41.86
N ASP A 226 -12.76 -0.64 41.52
CA ASP A 226 -12.09 0.17 42.57
C ASP A 226 -11.63 1.59 42.13
N LEU A 227 -12.09 2.08 40.96
CA LEU A 227 -11.82 3.47 40.56
C LEU A 227 -12.73 4.49 41.26
N ILE A 228 -13.86 4.06 41.83
CA ILE A 228 -14.89 4.94 42.39
C ILE A 228 -14.66 5.23 43.89
N SER A 229 -13.86 4.41 44.60
CA SER A 229 -13.63 4.51 46.05
C SER A 229 -12.44 5.39 46.45
N ARG A 230 -11.67 5.95 45.49
CA ARG A 230 -10.50 6.79 45.79
C ARG A 230 -10.95 8.25 46.03
N PRO A 231 -10.67 8.87 47.19
CA PRO A 231 -11.19 10.21 47.54
C PRO A 231 -10.80 11.30 46.53
N TRP A 232 -9.72 11.12 45.77
CA TRP A 232 -9.22 12.11 44.82
C TRP A 232 -9.98 12.08 43.48
N VAL A 233 -10.57 10.94 43.10
CA VAL A 233 -11.39 10.81 41.88
C VAL A 233 -12.74 11.52 42.07
N MET A 234 -13.31 11.44 43.27
CA MET A 234 -14.50 12.22 43.66
C MET A 234 -14.22 13.74 43.64
N VAL A 235 -13.04 14.17 44.10
CA VAL A 235 -12.66 15.61 44.09
C VAL A 235 -12.49 16.12 42.65
N VAL A 236 -11.83 15.37 41.77
CA VAL A 236 -11.68 15.74 40.35
C VAL A 236 -13.03 15.75 39.62
N GLY A 237 -13.89 14.78 39.91
CA GLY A 237 -15.25 14.72 39.36
C GLY A 237 -16.11 15.91 39.76
N VAL A 238 -16.08 16.33 41.04
CA VAL A 238 -16.81 17.50 41.54
C VAL A 238 -16.29 18.81 40.93
N ILE A 239 -14.97 18.95 40.74
CA ILE A 239 -14.38 20.14 40.12
C ILE A 239 -14.79 20.24 38.65
N LEU A 240 -14.77 19.14 37.89
CA LEU A 240 -15.21 19.12 36.49
C LEU A 240 -16.71 19.43 36.36
N LEU A 241 -17.54 18.93 37.29
CA LEU A 241 -18.97 19.25 37.33
C LEU A 241 -19.24 20.72 37.65
N MET A 242 -18.46 21.33 38.58
CA MET A 242 -18.59 22.76 38.87
C MET A 242 -18.10 23.65 37.72
N LEU A 243 -17.06 23.25 36.97
CA LEU A 243 -16.62 23.96 35.77
C LEU A 243 -17.64 23.84 34.63
N ALA A 244 -18.26 22.68 34.45
CA ALA A 244 -19.33 22.47 33.48
C ALA A 244 -20.60 23.28 33.85
N PHE A 245 -21.02 23.29 35.11
CA PHE A 245 -22.17 24.09 35.55
C PHE A 245 -21.87 25.58 35.51
N GLY A 246 -20.67 26.01 35.90
CA GLY A 246 -20.23 27.40 35.81
C GLY A 246 -20.18 27.92 34.38
N SER A 247 -19.68 27.11 33.44
CA SER A 247 -19.65 27.47 32.02
C SER A 247 -21.05 27.53 31.39
N VAL A 248 -21.97 26.65 31.78
CA VAL A 248 -23.38 26.72 31.37
C VAL A 248 -24.10 27.94 31.95
N LEU A 249 -23.83 28.32 33.21
CA LEU A 249 -24.36 29.55 33.83
C LEU A 249 -23.82 30.82 33.16
N ILE A 250 -22.53 30.85 32.81
CA ILE A 250 -21.91 31.96 32.08
C ILE A 250 -22.49 32.10 30.66
N LEU A 251 -22.76 30.98 29.99
CA LEU A 251 -23.39 30.97 28.66
C LEU A 251 -24.88 31.36 28.68
N ARG A 252 -25.61 31.04 29.76
CA ARG A 252 -27.02 31.47 29.94
C ARG A 252 -27.17 32.94 30.33
N ASN A 253 -26.16 33.56 30.93
CA ASN A 253 -26.21 34.97 31.36
C ASN A 253 -25.64 35.95 30.31
N LYS A 254 -25.24 35.44 29.13
CA LYS A 254 -24.77 36.22 27.96
C LYS A 254 -25.72 36.15 26.76
N ARG A 255 -26.97 35.72 26.96
CA ARG A 255 -28.07 35.89 26.01
C ARG A 255 -29.14 36.80 26.60
#